data_AF-A0A7C3SKC2-F1
#
_entry.id   AF-A0A7C3SKC2-F1
#
_cell.length_a   1.000
_cell.length_b   1.000
_cell.length_c   1.000
_cell.angle_alpha   90.00
_cell.angle_beta   90.00
_cell.angle_gamma   90.00
#
_symmetry.space_group_name_H-M   'P 1'
#
loop_
_entity.id
_entity.type
_entity.pdbx_description
1 polymer ?
#
loop_
_entity_poly.entity_id
_entity_poly.type
_entity_poly.pdbx_seq_one_letter_code
_entity_poly.pdbx_strand_id
1 'polypeptide(L)'
;MEQIKCPGQDTRHWKPGDIFTTECPKCGAEIEFFKDDTRRRCAWCGHLFYNPKIELGCAEWCQYADKCVPELVKEKKAMQSFKEILTARVKDLLAGEAASQERLDQAVKYAAELLRAEGGDPKVVFAAVILQPLSVSQARELLAELQTEPEIAADIIRILEGSAPATDLPRQLVEDVMALVQEKTGEEVGRFHTRTARCLAESRRR
;
A
#
# COMPACT_ATOMS: atom_id res chain seq x y z
N MET A 1 15.02 -2.64 -39.83
CA MET A 1 14.24 -1.94 -38.79
C MET A 1 14.60 -2.57 -37.46
N GLU A 2 15.46 -1.93 -36.67
CA GLU A 2 15.71 -2.36 -35.30
C GLU A 2 14.40 -2.28 -34.53
N GLN A 3 13.90 -3.46 -34.15
CA GLN A 3 12.71 -3.58 -33.34
C GLN A 3 13.10 -3.08 -31.95
N ILE A 4 12.78 -1.82 -31.65
CA ILE A 4 12.96 -1.22 -30.33
C ILE A 4 12.10 -2.03 -29.35
N LYS A 5 12.71 -3.08 -28.76
CA LYS A 5 12.11 -3.86 -27.70
C LYS A 5 12.25 -3.06 -26.42
N CYS A 6 11.17 -3.01 -25.63
CA CYS A 6 11.19 -2.36 -24.32
C CYS A 6 12.36 -2.96 -23.52
N PRO A 7 13.25 -2.16 -22.90
CA PRO A 7 14.38 -2.68 -22.13
C PRO A 7 13.96 -3.67 -21.03
N GLY A 8 12.73 -3.52 -20.50
CA GLY A 8 12.14 -4.46 -19.54
C GLY A 8 11.65 -5.78 -20.14
N GLN A 9 11.34 -5.82 -21.44
CA GLN A 9 11.00 -7.03 -22.21
C GLN A 9 12.22 -7.65 -22.90
N ASP A 10 13.40 -7.05 -22.77
CA ASP A 10 14.64 -7.64 -23.27
C ASP A 10 15.17 -8.65 -22.24
N THR A 11 14.93 -9.93 -22.52
CA THR A 11 15.33 -11.07 -21.69
C THR A 11 16.85 -11.15 -21.46
N ARG A 12 17.66 -10.40 -22.22
CA ARG A 12 19.12 -10.34 -22.06
C ARG A 12 19.57 -9.66 -20.76
N HIS A 13 18.72 -8.83 -20.16
CA HIS A 13 19.03 -8.11 -18.91
C HIS A 13 18.36 -8.73 -17.68
N TRP A 14 17.71 -9.88 -17.83
CA TRP A 14 17.00 -10.53 -16.74
C TRP A 14 17.97 -11.15 -15.72
N LYS A 15 17.69 -10.94 -14.45
CA LYS A 15 18.39 -11.51 -13.31
C LYS A 15 17.58 -12.68 -12.75
N PRO A 16 18.18 -13.58 -11.95
CA PRO A 16 17.50 -14.74 -11.36
C PRO A 16 16.25 -14.41 -10.53
N GLY A 17 16.06 -13.16 -10.08
CA GLY A 17 14.87 -12.70 -9.36
C GLY A 17 13.78 -12.05 -10.21
N ASP A 18 13.97 -11.94 -11.53
CA ASP A 18 12.97 -11.38 -12.46
C ASP A 18 11.92 -12.42 -12.91
N ILE A 19 12.03 -13.66 -12.41
CA ILE A 19 11.02 -14.72 -12.47
C ILE A 19 10.69 -15.07 -11.02
N PHE A 20 9.41 -15.10 -10.67
CA PHE A 20 8.98 -15.47 -9.32
C PHE A 20 7.68 -16.26 -9.37
N THR A 21 7.44 -17.05 -8.34
CA THR A 21 6.23 -17.87 -8.20
C THR A 21 5.25 -17.19 -7.26
N THR A 22 3.96 -17.21 -7.61
CA THR A 22 2.87 -16.76 -6.74
C THR A 22 1.70 -17.74 -6.81
N GLU A 23 0.95 -17.85 -5.73
CA GLU A 23 -0.20 -18.73 -5.64
C GLU A 23 -1.43 -18.11 -6.31
N CYS A 24 -2.17 -18.91 -7.06
CA CYS A 24 -3.41 -18.46 -7.67
C CYS A 24 -4.47 -18.22 -6.58
N PRO A 25 -5.08 -17.02 -6.49
CA PRO A 25 -6.05 -16.70 -5.43
C PRO A 25 -7.32 -17.55 -5.50
N LYS A 26 -7.60 -18.20 -6.64
CA LYS A 26 -8.79 -19.04 -6.81
C LYS A 26 -8.57 -20.52 -6.46
N CYS A 27 -7.36 -21.03 -6.65
CA CYS A 27 -7.12 -22.48 -6.55
C CYS A 27 -5.84 -22.87 -5.80
N GLY A 28 -5.07 -21.90 -5.30
CA GLY A 28 -3.82 -22.14 -4.57
C GLY A 28 -2.67 -22.70 -5.41
N ALA A 29 -2.88 -22.94 -6.71
CA ALA A 29 -1.83 -23.48 -7.56
C ALA A 29 -0.69 -22.47 -7.75
N GLU A 30 0.54 -22.96 -7.68
CA GLU A 30 1.73 -22.18 -7.98
C GLU A 30 1.77 -21.79 -9.45
N ILE A 31 1.84 -20.49 -9.71
CA ILE A 31 1.96 -19.91 -11.04
C ILE A 31 3.23 -19.08 -11.07
N GLU A 32 4.13 -19.44 -11.98
CA GLU A 32 5.29 -18.61 -12.29
C GLU A 32 4.82 -17.31 -12.95
N PHE A 33 5.48 -16.20 -12.65
CA PHE A 33 5.28 -14.91 -13.29
C PHE A 33 6.63 -14.39 -13.74
N PHE A 34 6.67 -13.90 -14.97
CA PHE A 34 7.77 -13.09 -15.46
C PHE A 34 7.57 -11.62 -15.03
N LYS A 35 8.66 -10.88 -14.86
CA LYS A 35 8.62 -9.45 -14.52
C LYS A 35 7.84 -8.58 -15.51
N ASP A 36 7.76 -9.00 -16.77
CA ASP A 36 7.00 -8.31 -17.83
C ASP A 36 5.57 -8.85 -18.02
N ASP A 37 5.21 -9.95 -17.34
CA ASP A 37 3.85 -10.45 -17.34
C ASP A 37 2.96 -9.50 -16.52
N THR A 38 2.09 -8.76 -17.21
CA THR A 38 1.07 -7.89 -16.57
C THR A 38 -0.03 -8.68 -15.89
N ARG A 39 -0.42 -9.80 -16.51
CA ARG A 39 -1.45 -10.72 -16.02
C ARG A 39 -1.21 -12.08 -16.63
N ARG A 40 -1.47 -13.13 -15.86
CA ARG A 40 -1.34 -14.52 -16.31
C ARG A 40 -2.63 -15.28 -16.08
N ARG A 41 -2.90 -16.22 -16.97
CA ARG A 41 -3.99 -17.18 -16.81
C ARG A 41 -3.45 -18.38 -16.04
N CYS A 42 -4.11 -18.73 -14.94
CA CYS A 42 -3.81 -19.96 -14.22
C CYS A 42 -3.97 -21.16 -15.15
N ALA A 43 -2.91 -21.96 -15.30
CA ALA A 43 -2.94 -23.18 -16.11
C ALA A 43 -3.90 -24.25 -15.55
N TRP A 44 -4.19 -24.20 -14.25
CA TRP A 44 -5.01 -25.19 -13.56
C TRP A 44 -6.50 -24.87 -13.57
N CYS A 45 -6.89 -23.63 -13.25
CA CYS A 45 -8.30 -23.25 -13.12
C CYS A 45 -8.78 -22.23 -14.17
N GLY A 46 -7.89 -21.75 -15.05
CA GLY A 46 -8.22 -20.78 -16.08
C GLY A 46 -8.47 -19.35 -15.58
N HIS A 47 -8.34 -19.09 -14.28
CA HIS A 47 -8.53 -17.76 -13.70
C HIS A 47 -7.40 -16.81 -14.14
N LEU A 48 -7.77 -15.65 -14.67
CA LEU A 48 -6.84 -14.59 -15.07
C LEU A 48 -6.62 -13.68 -13.86
N PHE A 49 -5.38 -13.53 -13.42
CA PHE A 49 -5.04 -12.65 -12.31
C PHE A 49 -3.76 -11.87 -12.58
N TYR A 50 -3.68 -10.70 -11.95
CA TYR A 50 -2.63 -9.72 -12.16
C TYR A 50 -1.37 -10.10 -11.39
N ASN A 51 -0.23 -9.69 -11.95
CA ASN A 51 1.07 -9.88 -11.31
C ASN A 51 1.17 -9.02 -10.04
N PRO A 52 1.28 -9.63 -8.84
CA PRO A 52 1.32 -8.90 -7.58
C PRO A 52 2.62 -8.12 -7.35
N LYS A 53 3.69 -8.45 -8.09
CA LYS A 53 4.98 -7.75 -8.07
C LYS A 53 5.16 -6.80 -9.25
N ILE A 54 4.08 -6.45 -9.96
CA ILE A 54 4.18 -5.44 -11.01
C ILE A 54 4.33 -4.06 -10.37
N GLU A 55 5.54 -3.79 -9.90
CA GLU A 55 5.95 -2.43 -9.68
C GLU A 55 6.01 -1.77 -11.06
N LEU A 56 5.42 -0.58 -11.18
CA LEU A 56 5.47 0.21 -12.40
C LEU A 56 6.91 0.52 -12.84
N GLY A 57 7.97 0.05 -12.17
CA GLY A 57 9.31 -0.17 -12.72
C GLY A 57 9.74 0.87 -13.75
N CYS A 58 9.81 0.48 -15.03
CA CYS A 58 10.15 1.39 -16.12
C CYS A 58 9.01 2.37 -16.50
N ALA A 59 7.75 2.00 -16.28
CA ALA A 59 6.58 2.82 -16.49
C ALA A 59 6.45 3.99 -15.49
N GLU A 60 7.18 4.01 -14.37
CA GLU A 60 7.23 5.17 -13.46
C GLU A 60 7.90 6.39 -14.10
N TRP A 61 8.89 6.18 -14.96
CA TRP A 61 9.69 7.24 -15.57
C TRP A 61 9.61 7.25 -17.11
N CYS A 62 8.85 6.32 -17.71
CA CYS A 62 8.70 6.23 -19.16
C CYS A 62 7.56 7.12 -19.67
N GLN A 63 7.90 8.03 -20.59
CA GLN A 63 6.95 8.91 -21.29
C GLN A 63 5.84 8.18 -22.08
N TYR A 64 5.99 6.87 -22.33
CA TYR A 64 5.02 6.04 -23.05
C TYR A 64 4.20 5.12 -22.14
N ALA A 65 4.35 5.22 -20.81
CA ALA A 65 3.66 4.38 -19.83
C ALA A 65 2.14 4.37 -19.99
N ASP A 66 1.54 5.54 -20.28
CA ASP A 66 0.09 5.68 -20.50
C ASP A 66 -0.42 4.86 -21.70
N LYS A 67 0.47 4.45 -22.64
CA LYS A 67 0.11 3.58 -23.79
C LYS A 67 0.35 2.10 -23.51
N CYS A 68 1.32 1.77 -22.65
CA CYS A 68 1.72 0.39 -22.38
C CYS A 68 0.89 -0.26 -21.27
N VAL A 69 0.59 0.50 -20.21
CA VAL A 69 -0.17 0.04 -19.04
C VAL A 69 -1.17 1.11 -18.57
N PRO A 70 -2.11 1.53 -19.43
CA PRO A 70 -3.04 2.64 -19.15
C PRO A 70 -3.83 2.47 -17.85
N GLU A 71 -4.38 1.29 -17.60
CA GLU A 71 -5.23 1.04 -16.44
C GLU A 71 -4.43 1.07 -15.13
N LEU A 72 -3.24 0.45 -15.08
CA LEU A 72 -2.37 0.49 -13.91
C LEU A 72 -1.85 1.92 -13.60
N VAL A 73 -1.55 2.71 -14.64
CA VAL A 73 -1.11 4.11 -14.44
C VAL A 73 -2.27 4.97 -13.93
N LYS A 74 -3.49 4.77 -14.45
CA LYS A 74 -4.68 5.45 -13.95
C LYS A 74 -4.97 5.08 -12.49
N GLU A 75 -4.93 3.79 -12.15
CA GLU A 75 -5.18 3.31 -10.79
C GLU A 75 -4.13 3.86 -9.81
N LYS A 76 -2.85 3.88 -10.19
CA LYS A 76 -1.79 4.47 -9.34
C LYS A 76 -1.95 5.98 -9.20
N LYS A 77 -2.23 6.71 -10.28
CA LYS A 77 -2.48 8.16 -10.23
C LYS A 77 -3.70 8.47 -9.36
N ALA A 78 -4.77 7.69 -9.49
CA ALA A 78 -5.96 7.81 -8.66
C ALA A 78 -5.63 7.54 -7.18
N MET A 79 -4.88 6.49 -6.86
CA MET A 79 -4.44 6.19 -5.50
C MET A 79 -3.52 7.28 -4.93
N GLN A 80 -2.54 7.76 -5.70
CA GLN A 80 -1.65 8.85 -5.30
C GLN A 80 -2.45 10.12 -5.03
N SER A 81 -3.37 10.48 -5.92
CA SER A 81 -4.25 11.62 -5.72
C SER A 81 -5.14 11.45 -4.49
N PHE A 82 -5.68 10.25 -4.24
CA PHE A 82 -6.51 9.98 -3.07
C PHE A 82 -5.72 10.16 -1.76
N LYS A 83 -4.53 9.57 -1.68
CA LYS A 83 -3.63 9.70 -0.53
C LYS A 83 -3.24 11.16 -0.29
N GLU A 84 -2.85 11.89 -1.33
CA GLU A 84 -2.42 13.28 -1.25
C GLU A 84 -3.57 14.19 -0.82
N ILE A 85 -4.75 14.04 -1.43
CA ILE A 85 -5.95 14.80 -1.09
C ILE A 85 -6.34 14.52 0.37
N LEU A 86 -6.40 13.26 0.79
CA LEU A 86 -6.77 12.90 2.15
C LEU A 86 -5.76 13.46 3.16
N THR A 87 -4.47 13.33 2.89
CA THR A 87 -3.41 13.88 3.77
C THR A 87 -3.53 15.39 3.89
N ALA A 88 -3.75 16.11 2.79
CA ALA A 88 -3.94 17.56 2.80
C ALA A 88 -5.15 17.97 3.63
N ARG A 89 -6.30 17.31 3.43
CA ARG A 89 -7.53 17.58 4.19
C ARG A 89 -7.37 17.34 5.68
N VAL A 90 -6.72 16.24 6.07
CA VAL A 90 -6.46 15.98 7.50
C VAL A 90 -5.51 17.02 8.08
N LYS A 91 -4.47 17.43 7.33
CA LYS A 91 -3.55 18.49 7.78
C LYS A 91 -4.24 19.83 7.98
N ASP A 92 -5.20 20.17 7.11
CA ASP A 92 -6.02 21.39 7.24
C ASP A 92 -6.87 21.35 8.52
N LEU A 93 -7.43 20.18 8.86
CA LEU A 93 -8.19 20.00 10.11
C LEU A 93 -7.28 20.04 11.36
N LEU A 94 -6.01 19.65 11.21
CA LEU A 94 -4.98 19.73 12.24
C LEU A 94 -4.24 21.08 12.25
N ALA A 95 -4.75 22.10 11.55
CA ALA A 95 -4.13 23.41 11.48
C ALA A 95 -3.93 24.00 12.89
N GLY A 96 -2.67 24.24 13.25
CA GLY A 96 -2.27 24.74 14.57
C GLY A 96 -1.41 23.77 15.39
N GLU A 97 -1.38 22.48 15.03
CA GLU A 97 -0.58 21.47 15.72
C GLU A 97 0.55 20.92 14.84
N ALA A 98 1.65 21.67 14.73
CA ALA A 98 2.82 21.26 13.92
C ALA A 98 3.37 19.88 14.31
N ALA A 99 3.37 19.54 15.60
CA ALA A 99 3.79 18.23 16.09
C ALA A 99 2.87 17.10 15.58
N SER A 100 1.55 17.34 15.50
CA SER A 100 0.58 16.36 15.02
C SER A 100 0.70 16.15 13.50
N GLN A 101 0.98 17.22 12.74
CA GLN A 101 1.28 17.12 11.31
C GLN A 101 2.59 16.36 11.04
N GLU A 102 3.65 16.59 11.83
CA GLU A 102 4.89 15.82 11.70
C GLU A 102 4.71 14.34 12.03
N ARG A 103 3.93 14.03 13.08
CA ARG A 103 3.56 12.63 13.40
C ARG A 103 2.80 11.97 12.26
N LEU A 104 1.85 12.66 11.65
CA LEU A 104 1.11 12.16 10.48
C LEU A 104 2.05 11.87 9.30
N ASP A 105 2.97 12.79 8.99
CA ASP A 105 3.95 12.58 7.91
C ASP A 105 4.86 11.37 8.18
N GLN A 106 5.25 11.16 9.45
CA GLN A 106 6.02 10.00 9.85
C GLN A 106 5.20 8.71 9.75
N ALA A 107 3.94 8.74 10.19
CA ALA A 107 3.02 7.60 10.10
C ALA A 107 2.83 7.14 8.65
N VAL A 108 2.62 8.09 7.74
CA VAL A 108 2.46 7.82 6.30
C VAL A 108 3.73 7.20 5.69
N LYS A 109 4.92 7.61 6.15
CA LYS A 109 6.19 6.99 5.71
C LYS A 109 6.30 5.53 6.16
N TYR A 110 6.03 5.26 7.44
CA TYR A 110 6.07 3.89 7.94
C TYR A 110 5.02 3.01 7.28
N ALA A 111 3.81 3.52 7.06
CA ALA A 111 2.76 2.79 6.35
C ALA A 111 3.24 2.36 4.96
N ALA A 112 3.99 3.22 4.26
CA ALA A 112 4.56 2.87 2.95
C ALA A 112 5.65 1.78 3.05
N GLU A 113 6.54 1.85 4.05
CA GLU A 113 7.58 0.84 4.28
C GLU A 113 6.98 -0.53 4.65
N LEU A 114 5.98 -0.53 5.53
CA LEU A 114 5.27 -1.72 5.98
C LEU A 114 4.46 -2.37 4.85
N LEU A 115 3.66 -1.58 4.11
CA LEU A 115 2.91 -2.08 2.94
C LEU A 115 3.82 -2.68 1.88
N ARG A 116 5.01 -2.10 1.66
CA ARG A 116 5.97 -2.61 0.68
C ARG A 116 6.55 -3.97 1.08
N ALA A 117 6.74 -4.21 2.38
CA ALA A 117 7.36 -5.43 2.87
C ALA A 117 6.35 -6.55 3.17
N GLU A 118 5.20 -6.21 3.75
CA GLU A 118 4.20 -7.15 4.26
C GLU A 118 2.98 -7.30 3.32
N GLY A 119 2.80 -6.39 2.36
CA GLY A 119 1.62 -6.34 1.48
C GLY A 119 0.39 -5.74 2.17
N GLY A 120 -0.79 -5.99 1.60
CA GLY A 120 -2.07 -5.43 2.05
C GLY A 120 -2.66 -4.41 1.08
N ASP A 121 -3.93 -4.05 1.27
CA ASP A 121 -4.60 -3.02 0.45
C ASP A 121 -4.08 -1.62 0.83
N PRO A 122 -3.38 -0.92 -0.07
CA PRO A 122 -2.83 0.39 0.26
C PRO A 122 -3.91 1.45 0.47
N LYS A 123 -5.08 1.37 -0.19
CA LYS A 123 -6.17 2.35 0.02
C LYS A 123 -6.67 2.27 1.45
N VAL A 124 -6.93 1.06 1.95
CA VAL A 124 -7.43 0.82 3.31
C VAL A 124 -6.40 1.26 4.35
N VAL A 125 -5.14 0.80 4.22
CA VAL A 125 -4.10 1.09 5.21
C VAL A 125 -3.73 2.57 5.23
N PHE A 126 -3.50 3.21 4.08
CA PHE A 126 -3.19 4.64 4.08
C PHE A 126 -4.37 5.47 4.60
N ALA A 127 -5.61 5.16 4.21
CA ALA A 127 -6.76 5.88 4.72
C ALA A 127 -6.92 5.73 6.23
N ALA A 128 -6.82 4.51 6.77
CA ALA A 128 -6.90 4.25 8.20
C ALA A 128 -5.80 4.99 8.98
N VAL A 129 -4.54 4.94 8.51
CA VAL A 129 -3.43 5.67 9.14
C VAL A 129 -3.66 7.18 9.09
N ILE A 130 -4.07 7.72 7.95
CA ILE A 130 -4.24 9.18 7.77
C ILE A 130 -5.41 9.71 8.60
N LEU A 131 -6.49 8.94 8.71
CA LEU A 131 -7.70 9.32 9.44
C LEU A 131 -7.62 9.10 10.95
N GLN A 132 -6.61 8.36 11.44
CA GLN A 132 -6.42 8.04 12.85
C GLN A 132 -6.48 9.24 13.82
N PRO A 133 -5.94 10.44 13.49
CA PRO A 133 -6.03 11.59 14.38
C PRO A 133 -7.43 12.19 14.51
N LEU A 134 -8.37 11.80 13.63
CA LEU A 134 -9.72 12.36 13.57
C LEU A 134 -10.74 11.48 14.32
N SER A 135 -11.89 12.08 14.64
CA SER A 135 -13.03 11.30 15.12
C SER A 135 -13.63 10.43 14.00
N VAL A 136 -14.24 9.31 14.37
CA VAL A 136 -14.92 8.39 13.43
C VAL A 136 -15.98 9.13 12.59
N SER A 137 -16.67 10.11 13.17
CA SER A 137 -17.63 10.96 12.44
C SER A 137 -16.97 11.78 11.32
N GLN A 138 -15.85 12.45 11.61
CA GLN A 138 -15.10 13.22 10.61
C GLN A 138 -14.50 12.32 9.53
N ALA A 139 -14.01 11.14 9.92
CA ALA A 139 -13.50 10.14 8.98
C ALA A 139 -14.61 9.68 8.00
N ARG A 140 -15.82 9.41 8.49
CA ARG A 140 -16.97 9.06 7.64
C ARG A 140 -17.33 10.17 6.65
N GLU A 141 -17.33 11.41 7.10
CA GLU A 141 -17.62 12.59 6.27
C GLU A 141 -16.60 12.73 5.13
N LEU A 142 -15.31 12.70 5.43
CA LEU A 142 -14.25 12.79 4.42
C LEU A 142 -14.28 11.63 3.42
N LEU A 143 -14.53 10.40 3.87
CA LEU A 143 -14.63 9.24 2.98
C LEU A 143 -15.82 9.36 2.02
N ALA A 144 -16.94 9.90 2.49
CA ALA A 144 -18.13 10.16 1.68
C ALA A 144 -17.90 11.29 0.67
N GLU A 145 -17.25 12.38 1.08
CA GLU A 145 -16.89 13.50 0.18
C GLU A 145 -15.99 13.04 -0.97
N LEU A 146 -15.04 12.15 -0.68
CA LEU A 146 -14.13 11.58 -1.68
C LEU A 146 -14.75 10.47 -2.52
N GLN A 147 -16.05 10.18 -2.33
CA GLN A 147 -16.79 9.13 -3.05
C GLN A 147 -16.09 7.78 -2.97
N THR A 148 -15.55 7.46 -1.79
CA THR A 148 -14.88 6.18 -1.55
C THR A 148 -15.90 5.05 -1.67
N GLU A 149 -15.49 3.94 -2.28
CA GLU A 149 -16.34 2.75 -2.40
C GLU A 149 -16.86 2.32 -1.02
N PRO A 150 -18.16 1.98 -0.88
CA PRO A 150 -18.79 1.78 0.43
C PRO A 150 -18.19 0.59 1.19
N GLU A 151 -17.72 -0.44 0.47
CA GLU A 151 -17.04 -1.61 1.06
C GLU A 151 -15.71 -1.20 1.69
N ILE A 152 -14.87 -0.46 0.94
CA ILE A 152 -13.58 0.06 1.41
C ILE A 152 -13.77 1.02 2.59
N ALA A 153 -14.77 1.90 2.50
CA ALA A 153 -15.09 2.84 3.59
C ALA A 153 -15.51 2.09 4.86
N ALA A 154 -16.33 1.04 4.75
CA ALA A 154 -16.73 0.23 5.89
C ALA A 154 -15.53 -0.45 6.56
N ASP A 155 -14.58 -0.97 5.79
CA ASP A 155 -13.36 -1.58 6.31
C ASP A 155 -12.47 -0.57 7.05
N ILE A 156 -12.26 0.62 6.46
CA ILE A 156 -11.49 1.70 7.11
C ILE A 156 -12.12 2.07 8.45
N ILE A 157 -13.43 2.28 8.47
CA ILE A 157 -14.13 2.67 9.69
C ILE A 157 -14.08 1.56 10.75
N ARG A 158 -14.22 0.30 10.35
CA ARG A 158 -14.11 -0.84 11.26
C ARG A 158 -12.73 -0.93 11.93
N ILE A 159 -11.67 -0.56 11.20
CA ILE A 159 -10.31 -0.46 11.74
C ILE A 159 -10.21 0.72 12.72
N LEU A 160 -10.70 1.90 12.36
CA LEU A 160 -10.68 3.09 13.22
C LEU A 160 -11.48 2.89 14.52
N GLU A 161 -12.59 2.15 14.46
CA GLU A 161 -13.42 1.77 15.61
C GLU A 161 -12.80 0.63 16.46
N GLY A 162 -11.67 0.06 16.04
CA GLY A 162 -11.02 -1.06 16.72
C GLY A 162 -11.81 -2.38 16.67
N SER A 163 -12.82 -2.46 15.80
CA SER A 163 -13.74 -3.59 15.65
C SER A 163 -13.30 -4.60 14.58
N ALA A 164 -12.21 -4.32 13.85
CA ALA A 164 -11.62 -5.25 12.89
C ALA A 164 -11.02 -6.48 13.62
N PRO A 165 -11.04 -7.70 13.05
CA PRO A 165 -10.43 -8.87 13.67
C PRO A 165 -8.94 -8.65 13.97
N ALA A 166 -8.45 -9.16 15.09
CA ALA A 166 -7.02 -9.08 15.43
C ALA A 166 -6.12 -9.83 14.42
N THR A 167 -6.68 -10.72 13.62
CA THR A 167 -5.99 -11.43 12.52
C THR A 167 -5.95 -10.63 11.22
N ASP A 168 -6.64 -9.49 11.15
CA ASP A 168 -6.74 -8.69 9.94
C ASP A 168 -5.44 -7.92 9.70
N LEU A 169 -4.79 -8.18 8.56
CA LEU A 169 -3.49 -7.59 8.24
C LEU A 169 -3.54 -6.05 8.18
N PRO A 170 -4.54 -5.40 7.55
CA PRO A 170 -4.66 -3.94 7.57
C PRO A 170 -4.71 -3.36 8.99
N ARG A 171 -5.43 -3.99 9.91
CA ARG A 171 -5.47 -3.59 11.33
C ARG A 171 -4.09 -3.69 11.97
N GLN A 172 -3.39 -4.81 11.80
CA GLN A 172 -2.05 -5.03 12.38
C GLN A 172 -1.02 -4.02 11.85
N LEU A 173 -1.09 -3.69 10.55
CA LEU A 173 -0.21 -2.70 9.94
C LEU A 173 -0.47 -1.30 10.51
N VAL A 174 -1.74 -0.92 10.72
CA VAL A 174 -2.10 0.36 11.34
C VAL A 174 -1.60 0.42 12.80
N GLU A 175 -1.83 -0.65 13.57
CA GLU A 175 -1.34 -0.75 14.96
C GLU A 175 0.19 -0.62 15.04
N ASP A 176 0.91 -1.31 14.15
CA ASP A 176 2.37 -1.23 14.05
C ASP A 176 2.87 0.17 13.65
N VAL A 177 2.20 0.84 12.70
CA VAL A 177 2.53 2.22 12.32
C VAL A 177 2.39 3.16 13.52
N MET A 178 1.29 3.05 14.26
CA MET A 178 1.05 3.91 15.43
C MET A 178 2.07 3.65 16.54
N ALA A 179 2.40 2.38 16.79
CA ALA A 179 3.46 1.98 17.71
C ALA A 179 4.83 2.57 17.31
N LEU A 180 5.20 2.53 16.02
CA LEU A 180 6.47 3.10 15.52
C LEU A 180 6.54 4.63 15.61
N VAL A 181 5.39 5.31 15.55
CA VAL A 181 5.32 6.77 15.74
C VAL A 181 5.46 7.14 17.22
N GLN A 182 4.81 6.38 18.11
CA GLN A 182 4.89 6.56 19.57
C GLN A 182 6.29 6.26 20.14
N GLU A 183 7.01 5.27 19.59
CA GLU A 183 8.40 5.00 19.99
C GLU A 183 9.29 6.23 19.82
N LYS A 184 9.10 6.98 18.72
CA LYS A 184 9.87 8.18 18.43
C LYS A 184 9.60 9.29 19.45
N THR A 185 8.42 9.31 20.07
CA THR A 185 8.06 10.30 21.10
C THR A 185 8.46 9.89 22.51
N GLY A 186 9.07 8.71 22.70
CA GLY A 186 9.59 8.24 23.99
C GLY A 186 8.56 7.57 24.90
N GLU A 187 7.39 7.19 24.38
CA GLU A 187 6.37 6.44 25.11
C GLU A 187 6.68 4.93 25.07
N GLU A 188 6.40 4.19 26.15
CA GLU A 188 6.55 2.72 26.18
C GLU A 188 5.64 2.07 25.13
N VAL A 189 6.25 1.41 24.16
CA VAL A 189 5.55 0.88 22.99
C VAL A 189 5.06 -0.54 23.26
N GLY A 190 3.83 -0.82 22.85
CA GLY A 190 3.26 -2.16 22.82
C GLY A 190 3.98 -3.14 21.88
N ARG A 191 3.52 -4.40 21.87
CA ARG A 191 4.09 -5.47 21.04
C ARG A 191 3.78 -5.24 19.55
N PHE A 192 4.81 -5.16 18.71
CA PHE A 192 4.64 -5.14 17.25
C PHE A 192 4.14 -6.49 16.69
N HIS A 193 3.21 -6.42 15.74
CA HIS A 193 2.57 -7.56 15.09
C HIS A 193 3.41 -8.12 13.95
N THR A 194 3.93 -7.27 13.07
CA THR A 194 4.71 -7.65 11.88
C THR A 194 6.20 -7.76 12.17
N ARG A 195 6.90 -8.56 11.35
CA ARG A 195 8.36 -8.70 11.44
C ARG A 195 9.06 -7.42 11.00
N THR A 196 8.54 -6.76 9.97
CA THR A 196 9.11 -5.50 9.47
C THR A 196 9.07 -4.40 10.51
N ALA A 197 7.95 -4.23 11.23
CA ALA A 197 7.86 -3.25 12.31
C ALA A 197 8.90 -3.49 13.41
N ARG A 198 9.09 -4.75 13.83
CA ARG A 198 10.12 -5.11 14.83
C ARG A 198 11.53 -4.76 14.34
N CYS A 199 11.86 -5.08 13.09
CA CYS A 199 13.17 -4.76 12.54
C CYS A 199 13.39 -3.24 12.43
N LEU A 200 12.37 -2.47 12.06
CA LEU A 200 12.45 -1.01 12.00
C LEU A 200 12.69 -0.40 13.39
N ALA A 201 11.97 -0.87 14.40
CA ALA A 201 12.15 -0.47 15.79
C ALA A 201 13.57 -0.77 16.31
N GLU A 202 14.06 -2.01 16.09
CA GLU A 202 15.40 -2.44 16.52
C GLU A 202 16.52 -1.67 15.83
N SER A 203 16.38 -1.37 14.53
CA SER A 203 17.39 -0.63 13.75
C SER A 203 17.62 0.79 14.25
N ARG A 204 16.66 1.38 14.96
CA ARG A 204 16.70 2.75 15.48
C ARG A 204 17.23 2.87 16.89
N ARG A 205 17.33 1.75 17.62
CA ARG A 205 17.93 1.70 18.97
C ARG A 205 19.45 1.54 18.94
N ARG A 206 20.05 1.34 17.76
CA ARG A 206 21.50 1.24 17.52
C ARG A 206 22.05 2.55 17.00
#